data_AF-A0A2T2UN38-F1
#
_entry.id   AF-A0A2T2UN38-F1
#
_cell.length_a   1.000
_cell.length_b   1.000
_cell.length_c   1.000
_cell.angle_alpha   90.00
_cell.angle_beta   90.00
_cell.angle_gamma   90.00
#
_symmetry.space_group_name_H-M   'P 1'
#
loop_
_entity.id
_entity.type
_entity.pdbx_description
1 polymer ?
#
loop_
_entity_poly.entity_id
_entity_poly.type
_entity_poly.pdbx_seq_one_letter_code
_entity_poly.pdbx_strand_id
1 'polypeptide(L)'
;VGFDRVRIDDPVGAISVHGVAGIWGLLAVPLSNDDASLGAQLLATCVIIAWVGITSAAVWAGLRATMGLRVSPEHEYDGVDVAECGLEAYPEFTASRGIAP
;
A
#
# COMPACT_ATOMS: atom_id res chain seq x y z
N VAL A 1 -0.52 -15.24 4.36
CA VAL A 1 -0.35 -16.00 3.08
C VAL A 1 -0.01 -14.99 2.00
N GLY A 2 0.91 -15.27 1.07
CA GLY A 2 1.34 -14.28 0.06
C GLY A 2 2.53 -13.43 0.54
N PHE A 3 2.37 -12.10 0.60
CA PHE A 3 3.42 -11.14 0.95
C PHE A 3 4.02 -11.32 2.35
N ASP A 4 3.26 -11.85 3.31
CA ASP A 4 3.77 -12.18 4.65
C ASP A 4 4.96 -13.15 4.63
N ARG A 5 5.03 -14.04 3.62
CA ARG A 5 6.13 -15.01 3.49
C ARG A 5 7.48 -14.35 3.21
N VAL A 6 7.44 -13.16 2.61
CA VAL A 6 8.64 -12.34 2.33
C VAL A 6 8.74 -11.15 3.28
N ARG A 7 7.93 -11.13 4.35
CA ARG A 7 7.91 -10.06 5.38
C ARG A 7 7.64 -8.67 4.80
N ILE A 8 6.79 -8.59 3.79
CA ILE A 8 6.25 -7.33 3.30
C ILE A 8 4.87 -7.17 3.90
N ASP A 9 4.70 -6.13 4.72
CA ASP A 9 3.43 -5.75 5.31
C ASP A 9 2.69 -4.79 4.35
N ASP A 10 1.64 -5.30 3.71
CA ASP A 10 0.73 -4.56 2.83
C ASP A 10 -0.58 -4.33 3.61
N PRO A 11 -0.65 -3.26 4.43
CA PRO A 11 -1.61 -3.16 5.53
C PRO A 11 -3.07 -3.13 5.07
N VAL A 12 -3.32 -2.71 3.83
CA VAL A 12 -4.67 -2.64 3.23
C VAL A 12 -4.84 -3.64 2.08
N GLY A 13 -3.84 -4.49 1.82
CA GLY A 13 -3.85 -5.45 0.72
C GLY A 13 -3.81 -4.80 -0.67
N ALA A 14 -3.28 -3.59 -0.80
CA ALA A 14 -3.32 -2.80 -2.03
C ALA A 14 -2.65 -3.52 -3.21
N ILE A 15 -1.54 -4.23 -2.97
CA ILE A 15 -0.83 -4.95 -4.03
C ILE A 15 -1.69 -6.12 -4.51
N SER A 16 -2.37 -6.81 -3.59
CA SER A 16 -3.22 -7.96 -3.92
C SER A 16 -4.47 -7.53 -4.69
N VAL A 17 -5.20 -6.52 -4.22
CA VAL A 17 -6.49 -6.12 -4.82
C VAL A 17 -6.36 -5.19 -6.03
N HIS A 18 -5.30 -4.39 -6.13
CA HIS A 18 -5.10 -3.47 -7.25
C HIS A 18 -3.97 -3.90 -8.17
N GLY A 19 -2.82 -4.30 -7.63
CA GLY A 19 -1.68 -4.76 -8.42
C GLY A 19 -1.98 -6.06 -9.18
N VAL A 20 -2.25 -7.14 -8.45
CA VAL A 20 -2.49 -8.47 -9.05
C VAL A 20 -3.77 -8.45 -9.89
N ALA A 21 -4.87 -7.92 -9.37
CA ALA A 21 -6.13 -7.86 -10.13
C ALA A 21 -6.04 -6.95 -11.37
N GLY A 22 -5.31 -5.84 -11.29
CA GLY A 22 -5.08 -4.94 -12.43
C GLY A 22 -4.26 -5.61 -13.53
N ILE A 23 -3.19 -6.32 -13.16
CA ILE A 23 -2.40 -7.13 -14.11
C ILE A 23 -3.29 -8.19 -14.77
N TRP A 24 -4.07 -8.93 -13.98
CA TRP A 24 -5.02 -9.90 -14.53
C TRP A 24 -6.02 -9.24 -15.49
N GLY A 25 -6.56 -8.07 -15.14
CA GLY A 25 -7.46 -7.31 -15.98
C GLY A 25 -6.87 -6.99 -17.34
N LEU A 26 -5.62 -6.49 -17.40
CA LEU A 26 -4.92 -6.22 -18.66
C LEU A 26 -4.71 -7.49 -19.50
N LEU A 27 -4.34 -8.60 -18.86
CA LEU A 27 -4.16 -9.89 -19.53
C LEU A 27 -5.47 -10.48 -20.06
N ALA A 28 -6.61 -10.14 -19.44
CA ALA A 28 -7.93 -10.60 -19.85
C ALA A 28 -8.54 -9.78 -21.00
N VAL A 29 -8.02 -8.58 -21.31
CA VAL A 29 -8.56 -7.72 -22.39
C VAL A 29 -8.66 -8.45 -23.75
N PRO A 30 -7.66 -9.21 -24.21
CA PRO A 30 -7.74 -9.94 -25.49
C PRO A 30 -8.79 -11.05 -25.53
N LEU A 31 -9.40 -11.41 -24.38
CA LEU A 31 -10.47 -12.41 -24.34
C LEU A 31 -11.84 -11.83 -24.75
N SER A 32 -11.99 -10.51 -24.74
CA SER A 32 -13.25 -9.83 -25.02
C SER A 32 -13.14 -8.72 -26.07
N ASN A 33 -11.94 -8.47 -26.59
CA ASN A 33 -11.68 -7.47 -27.62
C ASN A 33 -10.68 -8.00 -28.65
N ASP A 34 -11.17 -8.30 -29.85
CA ASP A 34 -10.38 -8.86 -30.95
C ASP A 34 -9.31 -7.89 -31.49
N ASP A 35 -9.47 -6.58 -31.29
CA ASP A 35 -8.48 -5.57 -31.68
C ASP A 35 -7.31 -5.48 -30.69
N ALA A 36 -7.43 -6.09 -29.50
CA ALA A 36 -6.40 -6.06 -28.48
C ALA A 36 -5.43 -7.24 -28.64
N SER A 37 -4.12 -6.95 -28.68
CA SER A 37 -3.09 -7.99 -28.67
C SER A 37 -2.55 -8.23 -27.26
N LEU A 38 -2.34 -9.50 -26.91
CA LEU A 38 -1.69 -9.88 -25.64
C LEU A 38 -0.30 -9.25 -25.50
N GLY A 39 0.45 -9.15 -26.59
CA GLY A 39 1.77 -8.50 -26.62
C GLY A 39 1.72 -7.02 -26.23
N ALA A 40 0.73 -6.27 -26.72
CA ALA A 40 0.55 -4.88 -26.34
C ALA A 40 0.15 -4.75 -24.86
N GLN A 41 -0.71 -5.64 -24.33
CA GLN A 41 -1.11 -5.62 -22.91
C GLN A 41 0.05 -5.95 -21.97
N LEU A 42 0.92 -6.89 -22.35
CA LEU A 42 2.15 -7.19 -21.60
C LEU A 42 3.11 -6.01 -21.60
N LEU A 43 3.33 -5.38 -22.76
CA LEU A 43 4.16 -4.17 -22.85
C LEU A 43 3.59 -3.03 -22.00
N ALA A 44 2.28 -2.78 -22.08
CA ALA A 44 1.61 -1.76 -21.28
C ALA A 44 1.74 -2.05 -19.78
N THR A 45 1.58 -3.31 -19.36
CA THR A 45 1.79 -3.74 -17.97
C THR A 45 3.19 -3.39 -17.49
N CYS A 46 4.24 -3.74 -18.25
CA CYS A 46 5.63 -3.41 -17.91
C CYS A 46 5.86 -1.90 -17.85
N VAL A 47 5.31 -1.14 -18.80
CA VAL A 47 5.42 0.33 -18.83
C VAL A 47 4.78 0.95 -17.59
N ILE A 48 3.58 0.51 -17.20
CA ILE A 48 2.88 1.00 -16.01
C ILE A 48 3.68 0.69 -14.74
N ILE A 49 4.13 -0.56 -14.56
CA ILE A 49 4.94 -0.97 -13.39
C ILE A 49 6.23 -0.16 -13.31
N ALA A 50 6.94 -0.01 -14.43
CA ALA A 50 8.20 0.74 -14.46
C ALA A 50 7.97 2.22 -14.17
N TRP A 51 7.00 2.86 -14.84
CA TRP A 51 6.70 4.27 -14.65
C TRP A 51 6.27 4.58 -13.22
N VAL A 52 5.26 3.86 -12.71
CA VAL A 52 4.74 4.08 -11.36
C VAL A 52 5.80 3.73 -10.32
N GLY A 53 6.55 2.65 -10.50
CA GLY A 53 7.63 2.26 -9.59
C GLY A 53 8.73 3.30 -9.51
N ILE A 54 9.25 3.78 -10.65
CA ILE A 54 10.33 4.77 -10.70
C ILE A 54 9.88 6.12 -10.15
N THR A 55 8.73 6.62 -10.60
CA THR A 55 8.22 7.93 -10.18
C THR A 55 7.85 7.94 -8.69
N SER A 56 7.20 6.87 -8.21
CA SER A 56 6.93 6.72 -6.78
C SER A 56 8.23 6.67 -5.99
N ALA A 57 9.20 5.83 -6.39
CA ALA A 57 10.48 5.74 -5.68
C ALA A 57 11.20 7.10 -5.60
N ALA A 58 11.16 7.89 -6.67
CA ALA A 58 11.71 9.24 -6.68
C ALA A 58 10.99 10.16 -5.69
N VAL A 59 9.65 10.15 -5.65
CA VAL A 59 8.85 10.93 -4.70
C VAL A 59 9.12 10.50 -3.26
N TRP A 60 9.06 9.20 -2.97
CA TRP A 60 9.31 8.65 -1.64
C TRP A 60 10.75 8.95 -1.16
N ALA A 61 11.74 8.88 -2.06
CA ALA A 61 13.12 9.25 -1.75
C ALA A 61 13.25 10.75 -1.44
N GLY A 62 12.57 11.61 -2.20
CA GLY A 62 12.51 13.05 -1.94
C GLY A 62 11.90 13.37 -0.58
N LEU A 63 10.73 12.79 -0.28
CA LEU A 63 10.05 12.96 1.02
C LEU A 63 10.91 12.45 2.18
N ARG A 64 11.55 11.28 2.02
CA ARG A 64 12.50 10.74 3.00
C ARG A 64 13.65 11.71 3.28
N ALA A 65 14.16 12.40 2.27
CA ALA A 65 15.29 13.32 2.40
C ALA A 65 14.92 14.65 3.06
N THR A 66 13.64 15.07 3.00
CA THR A 66 13.21 16.40 3.47
C THR A 66 12.44 16.37 4.78
N MET A 67 11.43 15.51 4.91
CA MET A 67 10.50 15.50 6.05
C MET A 67 10.35 14.12 6.74
N GLY A 68 10.83 13.06 6.11
CA GLY A 68 10.65 11.68 6.59
C GLY A 68 9.37 11.03 6.07
N LEU A 69 9.25 9.71 6.25
CA LEU A 69 8.13 8.90 5.73
C LEU A 69 7.27 8.24 6.81
N ARG A 70 7.78 8.17 8.05
CA ARG A 70 7.10 7.51 9.17
C ARG A 70 7.14 8.44 10.38
N VAL A 71 6.18 8.27 11.26
CA VAL A 71 6.15 8.91 12.58
C VAL A 71 7.29 8.40 13.47
N SER A 72 7.49 9.03 14.63
CA SER A 72 8.47 8.56 15.61
C SER A 72 8.09 7.16 16.13
N PRO A 73 9.05 6.34 16.60
CA PRO A 73 8.76 5.02 17.18
C PRO A 73 7.80 5.09 18.38
N GLU A 74 7.85 6.18 19.15
CA GLU A 74 6.93 6.45 20.26
C GLU A 74 5.49 6.64 19.74
N HIS A 75 5.29 7.50 18.74
CA HIS A 75 3.95 7.69 18.14
C HIS A 75 3.46 6.45 17.37
N GLU A 76 4.36 5.65 16.81
CA GLU A 76 4.01 4.36 16.19
C GLU A 76 3.53 3.35 17.24
N TYR A 77 4.10 3.38 18.46
CA TYR A 77 3.71 2.50 19.56
C TYR A 77 2.39 2.94 20.22
N ASP A 78 2.23 4.23 20.47
CA ASP A 78 1.05 4.79 21.14
C ASP A 78 -0.18 4.84 20.22
N GLY A 79 0.04 4.86 18.90
CA GLY A 79 -1.00 5.03 17.89
C GLY A 79 -1.12 6.48 17.43
N VAL A 80 -1.20 6.65 16.11
CA VAL A 80 -1.20 7.98 15.47
C VAL A 80 -2.41 8.81 15.88
N ASP A 81 -3.56 8.19 16.14
CA ASP A 81 -4.75 8.90 16.59
C ASP A 81 -4.55 9.58 17.96
N VAL A 82 -3.86 8.92 18.89
CA VAL A 82 -3.52 9.50 20.19
C VAL A 82 -2.52 10.65 20.02
N ALA A 83 -1.49 10.45 19.19
CA ALA A 83 -0.44 11.44 18.98
C ALA A 83 -0.91 12.70 18.21
N GLU A 84 -1.81 12.55 17.24
CA GLU A 84 -2.27 13.65 16.37
C GLU A 84 -3.63 14.22 16.76
N CYS A 85 -4.58 13.38 17.19
CA CYS A 85 -5.95 13.79 17.52
C CYS A 85 -6.18 13.92 19.03
N GLY A 86 -5.30 13.39 19.88
CA GLY A 86 -5.46 13.41 21.35
C GLY A 86 -6.57 12.48 21.86
N LEU A 87 -7.03 11.55 21.03
CA LEU A 87 -8.08 10.59 21.35
C LEU A 87 -7.88 9.28 20.59
N GLU A 88 -8.25 8.16 21.20
CA GLU A 88 -8.29 6.85 20.55
C GLU A 88 -9.37 6.84 19.46
N ALA A 89 -9.13 6.17 18.33
CA ALA A 89 -10.14 6.09 17.25
C ALA A 89 -11.43 5.40 17.69
N TYR A 90 -11.35 4.43 18.62
CA TYR A 90 -12.50 3.68 19.11
C TYR A 90 -12.42 3.45 20.64
N PRO A 91 -12.63 4.49 21.45
CA PRO A 91 -12.45 4.45 22.91
C PRO A 91 -13.40 3.46 23.60
N GLU A 92 -14.55 3.16 22.99
CA GLU A 92 -15.52 2.17 23.47
C GLU A 92 -14.99 0.73 23.43
N PHE A 93 -13.97 0.42 22.62
CA PHE A 93 -13.34 -0.91 22.54
C PHE A 93 -12.03 -1.01 23.33
N THR A 94 -11.47 0.11 23.81
CA THR A 94 -10.21 0.12 24.58
C THR A 94 -10.41 -0.02 26.09
N ALA A 95 -11.64 0.12 26.60
CA ALA A 95 -12.00 0.04 28.03
C ALA A 95 -11.63 -1.28 28.76
N SER A 96 -11.12 -2.29 28.05
CA SER A 96 -10.59 -3.54 28.62
C SER A 96 -9.08 -3.51 28.93
N ARG A 97 -8.32 -2.51 28.45
CA ARG A 97 -6.98 -2.24 28.98
C ARG A 97 -7.16 -1.52 30.31
N GLY A 98 -7.23 -2.33 31.37
CA GLY A 98 -7.21 -1.84 32.74
C GLY A 98 -6.14 -0.79 32.88
N ILE A 99 -6.56 0.38 33.34
CA ILE A 99 -5.72 1.46 33.82
C ILE A 99 -4.75 0.83 34.82
N ALA A 100 -3.50 0.61 34.40
CA ALA A 100 -2.43 0.39 35.35
C ALA A 100 -2.23 1.73 36.07
N PRO A 101 -2.24 1.74 37.42
CA PRO A 101 -2.04 2.95 38.20
C PRO A 101 -0.66 3.56 37.98
#